data_AF-A0A0J7JZH1-F1
#
_entry.id   AF-A0A0J7JZH1-F1
#
_cell.length_a   1.000
_cell.length_b   1.000
_cell.length_c   1.000
_cell.angle_alpha   90.00
_cell.angle_beta   90.00
_cell.angle_gamma   90.00
#
_symmetry.space_group_name_H-M   'P 1'
#
loop_
_entity.id
_entity.type
_entity.pdbx_description
1 polymer ?
#
loop_
_entity_poly.entity_id
_entity_poly.type
_entity_poly.pdbx_seq_one_letter_code
_entity_poly.pdbx_strand_id
1 'polypeptide(L)'
;MVWSMVKGHVKSHNNTFKINDVKILLEQGVERVTAEHWSNFVRHVIEEENKLWEIDEIADRMIDEIPPLIIHVGSESDSDTDYSSD
;
A
#
# COMPACT_ATOMS: atom_id res chain seq x y z
N MET A 1 -7.60 -2.38 -12.07
CA MET A 1 -7.81 -0.92 -12.22
C MET A 1 -8.29 -0.62 -13.63
N VAL A 2 -9.11 0.41 -13.84
CA VAL A 2 -9.54 0.79 -15.20
C VAL A 2 -8.35 1.21 -16.08
N TRP A 3 -7.40 1.98 -15.54
CA TRP A 3 -6.23 2.42 -16.30
C TRP A 3 -5.32 1.29 -16.79
N SER A 4 -5.26 0.16 -16.07
CA SER A 4 -4.50 -1.00 -16.54
C SER A 4 -5.14 -1.65 -17.76
N MET A 5 -6.46 -1.61 -17.89
CA MET A 5 -7.17 -2.12 -19.08
C MET A 5 -6.87 -1.26 -20.30
N VAL A 6 -6.97 0.07 -20.15
CA VAL A 6 -6.66 1.04 -21.21
C VAL A 6 -5.22 0.87 -21.69
N LYS A 7 -4.25 0.83 -20.75
CA LYS A 7 -2.84 0.58 -21.08
C LYS A 7 -2.62 -0.78 -21.73
N GLY A 8 -3.32 -1.82 -21.27
CA GLY A 8 -3.25 -3.15 -21.85
C GLY A 8 -3.73 -3.17 -23.31
N HIS A 9 -4.78 -2.43 -23.61
CA HIS A 9 -5.28 -2.26 -24.97
C HIS A 9 -4.25 -1.56 -25.87
N VAL A 10 -3.72 -0.41 -25.44
CA VAL A 10 -2.69 0.32 -26.20
C VAL A 10 -1.46 -0.58 -26.42
N LYS A 11 -0.96 -1.25 -25.37
CA LYS A 11 0.21 -2.13 -25.47
C LYS A 11 0.02 -3.27 -26.48
N SER A 12 -1.17 -3.88 -26.52
CA SER A 12 -1.45 -5.03 -27.40
C SER A 12 -1.67 -4.64 -28.86
N HIS A 13 -2.03 -3.39 -29.15
CA HIS A 13 -2.41 -2.94 -30.49
C HIS A 13 -1.44 -1.92 -31.10
N ASN A 14 -0.51 -1.39 -30.31
CA ASN A 14 0.51 -0.46 -30.79
C ASN A 14 1.61 -1.20 -31.57
N ASN A 15 1.39 -1.37 -32.87
CA ASN A 15 2.33 -2.00 -33.80
C ASN A 15 3.23 -1.00 -34.54
N THR A 16 2.85 0.28 -34.55
CA THR A 16 3.52 1.33 -35.33
C THR A 16 4.46 2.18 -34.49
N PHE A 17 4.30 2.19 -33.16
CA PHE A 17 5.06 2.99 -32.20
C PHE A 17 5.05 4.50 -32.47
N LYS A 18 4.09 4.97 -33.26
CA LYS A 18 3.90 6.40 -33.57
C LYS A 18 2.93 7.02 -32.58
N ILE A 19 3.24 8.24 -32.13
CA ILE A 19 2.45 8.93 -31.11
C ILE A 19 0.99 9.18 -31.53
N ASN A 20 0.76 9.44 -32.83
CA ASN A 20 -0.59 9.63 -33.37
C ASN A 20 -1.43 8.36 -33.27
N ASP A 21 -0.83 7.20 -33.54
CA ASP A 21 -1.53 5.91 -33.48
C ASP A 21 -1.78 5.51 -32.02
N VAL A 22 -0.82 5.79 -31.13
CA VAL A 22 -0.99 5.63 -29.67
C VAL A 22 -2.15 6.48 -29.16
N LYS A 23 -2.31 7.72 -29.64
CA LYS A 23 -3.43 8.59 -29.26
C LYS A 23 -4.78 7.95 -29.65
N ILE A 24 -4.90 7.45 -30.88
CA ILE A 24 -6.12 6.79 -31.36
C ILE A 24 -6.42 5.54 -30.51
N LEU A 25 -5.42 4.71 -30.23
CA LEU A 25 -5.58 3.53 -29.39
C LEU A 25 -5.95 3.89 -27.94
N LEU A 26 -5.48 5.02 -27.44
CA LEU A 26 -5.83 5.52 -26.12
C LEU A 26 -7.32 5.91 -26.07
N GLU A 27 -7.78 6.67 -27.04
CA GLU A 27 -9.20 7.06 -27.18
C GLU A 27 -10.10 5.81 -27.26
N GLN A 28 -9.76 4.84 -28.11
CA GLN A 28 -10.46 3.56 -28.21
C GLN A 28 -10.41 2.75 -26.90
N GLY A 29 -9.27 2.77 -26.21
CA GLY A 29 -9.11 2.09 -24.93
C GLY A 29 -10.03 2.67 -23.85
N VAL A 30 -10.20 3.99 -23.83
CA VAL A 30 -11.12 4.69 -22.93
C VAL A 30 -12.58 4.39 -23.27
N GLU A 31 -12.95 4.42 -24.56
CA GLU A 31 -14.32 4.09 -25.02
C GLU A 31 -14.77 2.67 -24.66
N ARG A 32 -13.83 1.72 -24.60
CA ARG A 32 -14.11 0.33 -24.20
C ARG A 32 -14.42 0.17 -22.71
N VAL A 33 -14.14 1.16 -21.89
CA VAL A 33 -14.41 1.11 -20.45
C VAL A 33 -15.91 1.33 -20.23
N THR A 34 -16.58 0.29 -19.72
CA THR A 34 -18.00 0.36 -19.37
C THR A 34 -18.22 0.81 -17.92
N ALA A 35 -19.45 1.22 -17.59
CA ALA A 35 -19.87 1.54 -16.23
C ALA A 35 -19.68 0.36 -15.25
N GLU A 36 -19.77 -0.88 -15.75
CA GLU A 36 -19.53 -2.08 -14.94
C GLU A 36 -18.05 -2.18 -14.51
N HIS A 37 -17.11 -1.88 -15.40
CA HIS A 37 -15.68 -1.87 -15.06
C HIS A 37 -15.38 -0.85 -13.96
N TRP A 38 -16.00 0.33 -14.02
CA TRP A 38 -15.90 1.35 -12.98
C TRP A 38 -16.50 0.88 -11.67
N SER A 39 -17.71 0.33 -11.70
CA SER A 39 -18.41 -0.16 -10.51
C SER A 39 -17.64 -1.28 -9.81
N ASN A 40 -17.11 -2.23 -10.59
CA ASN A 40 -16.26 -3.31 -10.11
C ASN A 40 -14.97 -2.78 -9.48
N PHE A 41 -14.38 -1.73 -10.05
CA PHE A 41 -13.18 -1.11 -9.50
C PHE A 41 -13.47 -0.38 -8.18
N VAL A 42 -14.55 0.39 -8.10
CA VAL A 42 -14.98 1.06 -6.86
C VAL A 42 -15.21 0.03 -5.75
N ARG A 43 -15.94 -1.06 -6.05
CA ARG A 43 -16.14 -2.15 -5.10
C ARG A 43 -14.81 -2.74 -4.63
N HIS A 44 -13.89 -3.03 -5.54
CA HIS A 44 -12.59 -3.59 -5.20
C HIS A 44 -11.78 -2.66 -4.28
N VAL A 45 -11.78 -1.35 -4.54
CA VAL A 45 -11.06 -0.39 -3.67
C VAL A 45 -11.67 -0.35 -2.27
N ILE A 46 -13.01 -0.34 -2.16
CA ILE A 46 -13.69 -0.41 -0.86
C ILE A 46 -13.32 -1.68 -0.10
N GLU A 47 -13.28 -2.83 -0.78
CA GLU A 47 -12.87 -4.10 -0.18
C GLU A 47 -11.42 -4.08 0.32
N GLU A 48 -10.49 -3.50 -0.44
CA GLU A 48 -9.09 -3.36 0.01
C GLU A 48 -8.96 -2.35 1.16
N GLU A 49 -9.72 -1.25 1.14
CA GLU A 49 -9.74 -0.27 2.23
C GLU A 49 -10.25 -0.90 3.53
N ASN A 50 -11.32 -1.70 3.47
CA ASN A 50 -11.83 -2.42 4.64
C ASN A 50 -10.78 -3.35 5.25
N LYS A 51 -9.99 -4.05 4.42
CA LYS A 51 -8.89 -4.90 4.92
C LYS A 51 -7.82 -4.07 5.63
N LEU A 52 -7.50 -2.88 5.13
CA LEU A 52 -6.55 -1.99 5.76
C LEU A 52 -7.07 -1.51 7.12
N TRP A 53 -8.36 -1.16 7.20
CA TRP A 53 -9.02 -0.82 8.46
C TRP A 53 -9.00 -1.96 9.46
N GLU A 54 -9.29 -3.20 9.05
CA GLU A 54 -9.22 -4.36 9.93
C GLU A 54 -7.80 -4.59 10.50
N ILE A 55 -6.77 -4.38 9.68
CA ILE A 55 -5.37 -4.48 10.11
C ILE A 55 -5.05 -3.38 11.13
N ASP A 56 -5.50 -2.15 10.88
CA ASP A 56 -5.31 -1.00 11.77
C ASP A 56 -5.97 -1.27 13.14
N GLU A 57 -7.23 -1.73 13.15
CA GLU A 57 -7.94 -2.11 14.38
C GLU A 57 -7.26 -3.25 15.14
N ILE A 58 -6.62 -4.20 14.44
CA ILE A 58 -5.84 -5.26 15.09
C ILE A 58 -4.56 -4.67 15.70
N ALA A 59 -3.85 -3.81 14.96
CA ALA A 59 -2.62 -3.17 15.44
C ALA A 59 -2.88 -2.31 16.68
N ASP A 60 -3.93 -1.50 16.66
CA ASP A 60 -4.34 -0.66 17.79
C ASP A 60 -4.65 -1.49 19.03
N ARG A 61 -5.45 -2.56 18.89
CA ARG A 61 -5.75 -3.47 20.00
C ARG A 61 -4.49 -4.11 20.58
N MET A 62 -3.57 -4.53 19.73
CA MET A 62 -2.30 -5.11 20.19
C MET A 62 -1.44 -4.10 20.94
N ILE A 63 -1.44 -2.82 20.53
CA ILE A 63 -0.71 -1.76 21.22
C ILE A 63 -1.36 -1.45 22.57
N ASP A 64 -2.68 -1.37 22.63
CA ASP A 64 -3.43 -1.09 23.87
C ASP A 64 -3.23 -2.19 24.94
N GLU A 65 -3.03 -3.44 24.52
CA GLU A 65 -2.74 -4.56 25.41
C GLU A 65 -1.30 -4.54 25.96
N ILE A 66 -0.38 -3.80 25.34
CA ILE A 66 1.01 -3.69 25.81
C ILE A 66 1.09 -2.61 26.89
N PRO A 67 1.45 -2.96 28.14
CA PRO A 67 1.61 -1.95 29.19
C PRO A 67 2.72 -0.96 28.80
N PRO A 68 2.56 0.33 29.14
CA PRO A 68 3.54 1.35 28.77
C PRO A 68 4.91 1.03 29.37
N LEU A 69 5.96 1.03 28.54
CA LEU A 69 7.33 0.85 29.00
C LEU A 69 7.80 2.13 29.73
N ILE A 70 7.82 2.10 31.06
CA ILE A 70 8.30 3.21 31.89
C ILE A 70 9.81 3.02 32.15
N ILE A 71 10.64 3.79 31.44
CA ILE A 71 12.09 3.83 31.70
C ILE A 71 12.37 4.90 32.75
N HIS A 72 12.78 4.47 33.95
CA HIS A 72 13.22 5.37 35.01
C HIS A 72 14.66 5.79 34.75
N VAL A 73 14.87 6.96 34.15
CA VAL A 73 16.20 7.56 33.98
C VAL A 73 16.61 8.18 35.31
N GLY A 74 17.27 7.41 36.19
CA GLY A 74 17.81 7.95 37.44
C GLY A 74 18.11 6.99 38.60
N SER A 75 18.03 5.66 38.43
CA SER A 75 18.64 4.76 39.42
C SER A 75 20.11 4.57 39.06
N GLU A 76 20.99 5.05 39.94
CA GLU A 76 22.42 4.84 39.90
C GLU A 76 22.71 3.38 39.54
N SER A 77 23.35 3.17 38.39
CA SER A 77 23.78 1.85 37.97
C SER A 77 25.02 1.55 38.81
N ASP A 78 24.88 0.75 39.87
CA ASP A 78 26.01 0.21 40.61
C ASP A 78 26.84 -0.66 39.66
N SER A 79 27.84 -0.03 39.05
CA SER A 79 28.88 -0.70 38.29
C SER A 79 29.90 -1.23 39.29
N ASP A 80 29.71 -2.47 39.74
CA ASP A 80 30.72 -3.20 40.50
C ASP A 80 31.92 -3.48 39.58
N THR A 81 32.94 -2.62 39.65
CA THR A 81 34.24 -2.86 39.03
C THR A 81 35.12 -3.68 39.96
N ASP A 82 35.13 -5.00 39.77
CA ASP A 82 36.14 -5.87 40.40
C ASP A 82 37.48 -5.74 39.65
N TYR A 83 38.34 -4.86 40.16
CA TYR A 83 39.75 -4.83 39.78
C TYR A 83 40.49 -5.94 40.54
N SER A 84 40.85 -7.02 39.85
CA SER A 84 41.82 -7.99 40.37
C SER A 84 43.22 -7.62 39.86
N SER A 85 44.10 -7.21 40.77
CA SER A 85 45.53 -6.98 40.52
C SER A 85 46.34 -8.25 40.83
N ASP A 86 47.18 -8.66 39.88
CA ASP A 86 48.45 -9.39 40.11
C ASP A 86 49.53 -8.77 39.20
#